data_AF-A0A1Y1Z1R3-F1
#
_entry.id   AF-A0A1Y1Z1R3-F1
#
_cell.length_a   1.000
_cell.length_b   1.000
_cell.length_c   1.000
_cell.angle_alpha   90.00
_cell.angle_beta   90.00
_cell.angle_gamma   90.00
#
_symmetry.space_group_name_H-M   'P 1'
#
loop_
_entity.id
_entity.type
_entity.pdbx_description
1 polymer ?
#
loop_
_entity_poly.entity_id
_entity_poly.type
_entity_poly.pdbx_seq_one_letter_code
_entity_poly.pdbx_strand_id
1 'polypeptide(L)'
;MISPLLANNTNGSDGGGLPLPSTANYKSSSLKEKLGWAFRKIWLRRKKYSLLFVLLIVAYVTLGTLIHLLLLAKYHLKNSVFNEGWSCGYRKEPMLQILDTEHVAVKWETRLQWGLAGESYQSILVDPVQVDQNHFVYTSKLGPLEEVGNYTYQVTSKTASLKQYFFQHHPKKSDQSIRVAAFSDNQFGLGVFNKLAPMIAAHKPTYLVHAGDAVQQVENLQQWQTDFFDPLTQYELAQSAPMIYARGNHDFDPQGGYIYTHNQTWFSFNTGNTRWIVLDSNLDDSEQDAWLSTELDSEEFRAAKFRIVVVHIPPFTEYWDPVTWEKGEKYWGDFIRLRYSTLMEQKGVDLVISGHQHNYQRGFRNGTMYTIIGGAGGELDYDRVEDWKMYSVTERQHHYVIMDIAQNTLKWTVYNSKNEIMDEHLLQSRH
;
A
#
# COMPACT_ATOMS: atom_id res chain seq x y z
N MET A 1 -38.36 59.27 -51.78
CA MET A 1 -39.04 60.53 -52.12
C MET A 1 -38.18 61.68 -51.61
N ILE A 2 -37.75 62.54 -52.53
CA ILE A 2 -37.71 64.01 -52.37
C ILE A 2 -36.79 64.56 -51.23
N SER A 3 -35.56 64.97 -51.61
CA SER A 3 -34.87 66.19 -51.09
C SER A 3 -35.72 67.44 -51.39
N PRO A 4 -35.46 68.70 -50.94
CA PRO A 4 -34.22 69.36 -50.45
C PRO A 4 -34.46 70.41 -49.31
N LEU A 5 -33.51 71.21 -48.82
CA LEU A 5 -33.21 72.64 -49.17
C LEU A 5 -32.26 73.18 -48.05
N LEU A 6 -31.11 73.82 -48.33
CA LEU A 6 -30.87 75.28 -48.55
C LEU A 6 -31.21 76.14 -47.30
N ALA A 7 -30.49 77.20 -46.88
CA ALA A 7 -29.36 78.00 -47.39
C ALA A 7 -28.83 78.94 -46.27
N ASN A 8 -27.63 79.53 -46.48
CA ASN A 8 -27.16 80.93 -46.23
C ASN A 8 -27.69 81.72 -44.99
N ASN A 9 -26.97 82.64 -44.31
CA ASN A 9 -26.12 83.72 -44.83
C ASN A 9 -25.44 84.56 -43.69
N THR A 10 -24.28 85.16 -43.98
CA THR A 10 -23.77 86.54 -43.66
C THR A 10 -23.51 87.11 -42.23
N ASN A 11 -22.28 87.64 -42.13
CA ASN A 11 -21.81 88.97 -41.64
C ASN A 11 -21.72 89.34 -40.14
N GLY A 12 -20.58 89.94 -39.77
CA GLY A 12 -20.41 90.83 -38.61
C GLY A 12 -18.94 91.04 -38.21
N SER A 13 -18.48 92.29 -38.22
CA SER A 13 -17.10 92.77 -38.06
C SER A 13 -16.72 93.18 -36.62
N ASP A 14 -15.41 93.41 -36.45
CA ASP A 14 -14.69 94.26 -35.48
C ASP A 14 -14.27 93.77 -34.08
N GLY A 15 -12.95 93.66 -33.91
CA GLY A 15 -12.21 94.52 -32.98
C GLY A 15 -11.77 93.94 -31.63
N GLY A 16 -10.46 93.66 -31.49
CA GLY A 16 -9.74 93.84 -30.22
C GLY A 16 -8.83 92.69 -29.73
N GLY A 17 -7.52 92.98 -29.67
CA GLY A 17 -6.65 92.57 -28.54
C GLY A 17 -6.09 91.13 -28.48
N LEU A 18 -4.77 91.02 -28.68
CA LEU A 18 -3.84 89.90 -28.37
C LEU A 18 -4.02 89.29 -26.96
N PRO A 19 -3.55 88.05 -26.64
CA PRO A 19 -2.40 87.35 -27.24
C PRO A 19 -2.58 85.86 -27.60
N LEU A 20 -1.64 85.36 -28.40
CA LEU A 20 -1.45 83.97 -28.81
C LEU A 20 -1.49 82.98 -27.62
N PRO A 21 -2.28 81.88 -27.67
CA PRO A 21 -2.09 80.77 -26.75
C PRO A 21 -0.83 80.01 -27.14
N SER A 22 0.02 79.78 -26.15
CA SER A 22 1.19 78.93 -26.25
C SER A 22 0.80 77.55 -26.80
N THR A 23 1.58 77.07 -27.75
CA THR A 23 1.56 75.68 -28.20
C THR A 23 1.77 74.78 -26.98
N ALA A 24 0.69 74.16 -26.52
CA ALA A 24 0.77 73.06 -25.58
C ALA A 24 1.61 71.96 -26.23
N ASN A 25 2.85 71.79 -25.76
CA ASN A 25 3.71 70.66 -26.07
C ASN A 25 3.04 69.38 -25.51
N TYR A 26 2.07 68.83 -26.25
CA TYR A 26 1.72 67.43 -26.11
C TYR A 26 2.92 66.64 -26.61
N LYS A 27 3.79 66.21 -25.68
CA LYS A 27 4.76 65.15 -25.94
C LYS A 27 3.96 63.92 -26.39
N SER A 28 3.80 63.75 -27.70
CA SER A 28 3.34 62.48 -28.26
C SER A 28 4.46 61.48 -28.00
N SER A 29 4.39 60.74 -26.88
CA SER A 29 5.25 59.57 -26.71
C SER A 29 5.03 58.67 -27.92
N SER A 30 6.12 58.39 -28.64
CA SER A 30 6.03 57.68 -29.91
C SER A 30 5.36 56.33 -29.69
N LEU A 31 4.61 55.83 -30.67
CA LEU A 31 3.92 54.53 -30.57
C LEU A 31 4.87 53.41 -30.10
N LYS A 32 6.16 53.51 -30.46
CA LYS A 32 7.25 52.61 -30.02
C LYS A 32 7.52 52.66 -28.52
N GLU A 33 7.47 53.82 -27.87
CA GLU A 33 7.65 53.94 -26.41
C GLU A 33 6.46 53.34 -25.65
N LYS A 34 5.24 53.60 -26.12
CA LYS A 34 4.01 53.02 -25.53
C LYS A 34 3.96 51.49 -25.68
N LEU A 35 4.33 50.98 -26.86
CA LEU A 35 4.48 49.54 -27.13
C LEU A 35 5.59 48.94 -26.25
N GLY A 36 6.76 49.56 -26.16
CA GLY A 36 7.86 49.12 -25.31
C GLY A 36 7.47 49.03 -23.83
N TRP A 37 6.72 50.01 -23.32
CA TRP A 37 6.21 50.00 -21.95
C TRP A 37 5.18 48.88 -21.72
N ALA A 38 4.26 48.67 -22.67
CA ALA A 38 3.28 47.58 -22.60
C ALA A 38 3.97 46.20 -22.64
N PHE A 39 4.94 46.00 -23.52
CA PHE A 39 5.76 44.79 -23.57
C PHE A 39 6.54 44.55 -22.28
N ARG A 40 7.17 45.58 -21.70
CA ARG A 40 7.86 45.49 -20.40
C ARG A 40 6.89 45.11 -19.27
N LYS A 41 5.67 45.68 -19.27
CA LYS A 41 4.64 45.40 -18.26
C LYS A 41 4.11 43.97 -18.38
N ILE A 42 3.91 43.47 -19.60
CA ILE A 42 3.52 42.08 -19.88
C ILE A 42 4.65 41.11 -19.50
N TRP A 43 5.90 41.44 -19.81
CA TRP A 43 7.07 40.63 -19.47
C TRP A 43 7.32 40.56 -17.95
N LEU A 44 7.22 41.69 -17.24
CA LEU A 44 7.30 41.73 -15.78
C LEU A 44 6.14 40.97 -15.12
N ARG A 45 4.92 41.06 -15.67
CA ARG A 45 3.78 40.25 -15.21
C ARG A 45 4.05 38.76 -15.41
N ARG A 46 4.51 38.34 -16.59
CA ARG A 46 4.90 36.94 -16.87
C ARG A 46 5.98 36.46 -15.89
N LYS A 47 7.03 37.23 -15.63
CA LYS A 47 8.05 36.89 -14.61
C LYS A 47 7.46 36.76 -13.20
N LYS A 48 6.53 37.63 -12.80
CA LYS A 48 5.84 37.52 -11.50
C LYS A 48 4.98 36.26 -11.41
N TYR A 49 4.24 35.91 -12.45
CA TYR A 49 3.45 34.68 -12.48
C TYR A 49 4.34 33.43 -12.51
N SER A 50 5.46 33.45 -13.26
CA SER A 50 6.45 32.37 -13.24
C SER A 50 7.09 32.21 -11.85
N LEU A 51 7.45 33.31 -11.19
CA LEU A 51 8.00 33.27 -9.82
C LEU A 51 6.95 32.76 -8.83
N LEU A 52 5.70 33.24 -8.91
CA LEU A 52 4.61 32.75 -8.06
C LEU A 52 4.36 31.25 -8.28
N PHE A 53 4.37 30.79 -9.53
CA PHE A 53 4.23 29.38 -9.86
C PHE A 53 5.37 28.53 -9.28
N VAL A 54 6.62 28.98 -9.40
CA VAL A 54 7.78 28.32 -8.76
C VAL A 54 7.64 28.31 -7.24
N LEU A 55 7.24 29.42 -6.63
CA LEU A 55 7.02 29.50 -5.18
C LEU A 55 5.89 28.58 -4.72
N LEU A 56 4.82 28.44 -5.50
CA LEU A 56 3.73 27.50 -5.22
C LEU A 56 4.19 26.05 -5.34
N ILE A 57 5.03 25.71 -6.32
CA ILE A 57 5.63 24.37 -6.43
C ILE A 57 6.54 24.10 -5.23
N VAL A 58 7.42 25.04 -4.87
CA VAL A 58 8.29 24.90 -3.70
C VAL A 58 7.48 24.76 -2.42
N ALA A 59 6.43 25.58 -2.23
CA ALA A 59 5.52 25.47 -1.10
C ALA A 59 4.81 24.11 -1.06
N TYR A 60 4.34 23.61 -2.21
CA TYR A 60 3.70 22.29 -2.30
C TYR A 60 4.66 21.15 -1.94
N VAL A 61 5.88 21.16 -2.49
CA VAL A 61 6.90 20.13 -2.20
C VAL A 61 7.36 20.18 -0.74
N THR A 62 7.60 21.38 -0.21
CA THR A 62 8.00 21.57 1.20
C THR A 62 6.90 21.17 2.16
N LEU A 63 5.63 21.51 1.87
CA LEU A 63 4.48 21.09 2.68
C LEU A 63 4.31 19.57 2.67
N GLY A 64 4.41 18.93 1.49
CA GLY A 64 4.36 17.48 1.37
C GLY A 64 5.46 16.81 2.20
N THR A 65 6.70 17.29 2.08
CA THR A 65 7.84 16.77 2.86
C THR A 65 7.64 16.98 4.36
N LEU A 66 7.14 18.15 4.78
CA LEU A 66 6.87 18.45 6.18
C LEU A 66 5.80 17.52 6.76
N ILE A 67 4.72 17.22 6.02
CA ILE A 67 3.69 16.27 6.47
C ILE A 67 4.30 14.89 6.74
N HIS A 68 5.19 14.40 5.86
CA HIS A 68 5.86 13.12 6.06
C HIS A 68 6.77 13.15 7.28
N LEU A 69 7.56 14.21 7.47
CA LEU A 69 8.43 14.36 8.65
C LEU A 69 7.62 14.43 9.94
N LEU A 70 6.46 15.10 9.93
CA LEU A 70 5.56 15.17 11.07
C LEU A 70 4.93 13.81 11.39
N LEU A 71 4.58 13.00 10.37
CA LEU A 71 4.10 11.63 10.57
C LEU A 71 5.18 10.73 11.16
N LEU A 72 6.41 10.80 10.65
CA LEU A 72 7.55 10.07 11.21
C LEU A 72 7.79 10.48 12.68
N ALA A 73 7.85 11.79 12.94
CA ALA A 73 7.99 12.31 14.28
C ALA A 73 6.84 11.86 15.20
N LYS A 74 5.60 11.79 14.69
CA LYS A 74 4.44 11.27 15.42
C LYS A 74 4.64 9.80 15.82
N TYR A 75 5.11 8.94 14.92
CA TYR A 75 5.33 7.51 15.22
C TYR A 75 6.42 7.32 16.27
N HIS A 76 7.57 8.01 16.09
CA HIS A 76 8.64 7.98 17.08
C HIS A 76 8.21 8.54 18.44
N LEU A 77 7.51 9.68 18.45
CA LEU A 77 7.02 10.29 19.69
C LEU A 77 6.01 9.39 20.40
N LYS A 78 5.06 8.78 19.67
CA LYS A 78 4.10 7.82 20.22
C LYS A 78 4.84 6.66 20.90
N ASN A 79 5.85 6.11 20.24
CA ASN A 79 6.67 5.03 20.79
C ASN A 79 7.45 5.47 22.04
N SER A 80 8.10 6.63 22.01
CA SER A 80 8.87 7.16 23.15
C SER A 80 7.98 7.50 24.35
N VAL A 81 6.87 8.21 24.14
CA VAL A 81 5.90 8.55 25.21
C VAL A 81 5.33 7.28 25.84
N PHE A 82 5.08 6.25 25.02
CA PHE A 82 4.63 4.96 25.54
C PHE A 82 5.73 4.25 26.32
N ASN A 83 7.02 4.31 25.93
CA ASN A 83 8.11 3.72 26.72
C ASN A 83 8.29 4.41 28.09
N GLU A 84 8.16 5.73 28.14
CA GLU A 84 8.35 6.55 29.36
C GLU A 84 7.20 6.47 30.37
N GLY A 85 6.10 5.79 30.05
CA GLY A 85 4.98 5.65 30.99
C GLY A 85 3.88 6.68 30.87
N TRP A 86 3.94 7.56 29.88
CA TRP A 86 3.09 8.75 29.83
C TRP A 86 1.78 8.55 29.04
N SER A 87 1.56 7.36 28.47
CA SER A 87 0.34 7.01 27.75
C SER A 87 -0.32 5.74 28.28
N CYS A 88 -1.63 5.76 28.42
CA CYS A 88 -2.48 4.62 28.79
C CYS A 88 -3.34 4.10 27.61
N GLY A 89 -3.15 4.65 26.41
CA GLY A 89 -3.85 4.24 25.19
C GLY A 89 -3.16 3.07 24.47
N TYR A 90 -3.48 2.86 23.20
CA TYR A 90 -2.73 1.90 22.39
C TYR A 90 -1.32 2.39 22.12
N ARG A 91 -0.37 1.46 22.23
CA ARG A 91 0.90 1.58 21.51
C ARG A 91 0.71 1.11 20.07
N LYS A 92 0.18 -0.09 19.88
CA LYS A 92 -0.21 -0.62 18.58
C LYS A 92 -1.73 -0.70 18.54
N GLU A 93 -2.30 0.01 17.58
CA GLU A 93 -3.73 -0.09 17.27
C GLU A 93 -4.07 -1.53 16.85
N PRO A 94 -5.34 -1.95 16.95
CA PRO A 94 -5.76 -3.28 16.55
C PRO A 94 -5.43 -3.58 15.08
N MET A 95 -4.95 -4.80 14.82
CA MET A 95 -4.68 -5.32 13.49
C MET A 95 -5.35 -6.68 13.34
N LEU A 96 -6.02 -6.88 12.20
CA LEU A 96 -6.68 -8.11 11.83
C LEU A 96 -5.73 -9.02 11.04
N GLN A 97 -5.68 -10.30 11.40
CA GLN A 97 -4.92 -11.33 10.68
C GLN A 97 -5.79 -12.56 10.47
N ILE A 98 -5.78 -13.13 9.26
CA ILE A 98 -6.45 -14.40 9.00
C ILE A 98 -5.75 -15.50 9.78
N LEU A 99 -6.51 -16.31 10.52
CA LEU A 99 -6.02 -17.53 11.17
C LEU A 99 -6.36 -18.78 10.37
N ASP A 100 -7.61 -18.87 9.95
CA ASP A 100 -8.17 -19.95 9.17
C ASP A 100 -9.44 -19.44 8.45
N THR A 101 -10.17 -20.35 7.79
CA THR A 101 -11.39 -20.02 7.04
C THR A 101 -12.44 -19.30 7.90
N GLU A 102 -12.61 -19.69 9.16
CA GLU A 102 -13.70 -19.23 10.03
C GLU A 102 -13.22 -18.25 11.10
N HIS A 103 -11.92 -17.97 11.18
CA HIS A 103 -11.38 -17.20 12.28
C HIS A 103 -10.38 -16.11 11.87
N VAL A 104 -10.51 -14.97 12.55
CA VAL A 104 -9.64 -13.80 12.40
C VAL A 104 -9.05 -13.45 13.75
N ALA A 105 -7.75 -13.26 13.83
CA ALA A 105 -7.08 -12.73 15.00
C ALA A 105 -7.17 -11.19 15.03
N VAL A 106 -7.39 -10.64 16.21
CA VAL A 106 -7.19 -9.22 16.52
C VAL A 106 -5.93 -9.12 17.39
N LYS A 107 -4.90 -8.43 16.91
CA LYS A 107 -3.65 -8.18 17.63
C LYS A 107 -3.48 -6.70 17.97
N TRP A 108 -3.11 -6.37 19.21
CA TRP A 108 -2.85 -4.98 19.63
C TRP A 108 -1.84 -4.92 20.78
N GLU A 109 -1.32 -3.73 21.10
CA GLU A 109 -0.38 -3.53 22.21
C GLU A 109 -0.83 -2.34 23.08
N THR A 110 -0.87 -2.54 24.39
CA THR A 110 -1.31 -1.54 25.39
C THR A 110 -0.75 -1.87 26.78
N ARG A 111 -0.81 -0.90 27.71
CA ARG A 111 -0.30 -0.98 29.09
C ARG A 111 -1.32 -1.47 30.10
N LEU A 112 -2.60 -1.38 29.78
CA LEU A 112 -3.68 -1.77 30.69
C LEU A 112 -4.18 -3.17 30.30
N GLN A 113 -4.97 -3.80 31.16
CA GLN A 113 -5.68 -5.01 30.80
C GLN A 113 -6.89 -4.67 29.93
N TRP A 114 -6.93 -5.21 28.70
CA TRP A 114 -8.01 -5.00 27.74
C TRP A 114 -8.65 -6.33 27.36
N GLY A 115 -9.86 -6.25 26.82
CA GLY A 115 -10.62 -7.36 26.26
C GLY A 115 -11.25 -7.00 24.92
N LEU A 116 -11.85 -7.99 24.28
CA LEU A 116 -12.56 -7.85 23.01
C LEU A 116 -14.07 -7.93 23.23
N ALA A 117 -14.84 -7.03 22.63
CA ALA A 117 -16.30 -6.99 22.66
C ALA A 117 -16.87 -6.82 21.23
N GLY A 118 -18.08 -7.34 20.97
CA GLY A 118 -18.77 -7.21 19.68
C GLY A 118 -20.28 -7.47 19.80
N GLU A 119 -21.06 -7.09 18.79
CA GLU A 119 -22.53 -7.15 18.82
C GLU A 119 -23.10 -8.57 19.03
N SER A 120 -22.30 -9.61 18.75
CA SER A 120 -22.67 -11.03 18.88
C SER A 120 -21.84 -11.82 19.90
N TYR A 121 -20.89 -11.20 20.62
CA TYR A 121 -19.97 -11.91 21.53
C TYR A 121 -19.89 -11.24 22.91
N GLN A 122 -19.79 -12.06 23.97
CA GLN A 122 -19.49 -11.57 25.31
C GLN A 122 -18.09 -10.95 25.36
N SER A 123 -17.89 -9.94 26.20
CA SER A 123 -16.56 -9.37 26.43
C SER A 123 -15.61 -10.45 26.96
N ILE A 124 -14.54 -10.74 26.23
CA ILE A 124 -13.51 -11.70 26.66
C ILE A 124 -12.30 -10.93 27.18
N LEU A 125 -11.92 -11.20 28.43
CA LEU A 125 -10.66 -10.72 28.99
C LEU A 125 -9.51 -11.52 28.38
N VAL A 126 -8.48 -10.82 27.90
CA VAL A 126 -7.34 -11.44 27.22
C VAL A 126 -6.08 -11.17 28.03
N ASP A 127 -5.32 -12.22 28.31
CA ASP A 127 -4.00 -12.08 28.92
C ASP A 127 -2.96 -11.77 27.83
N PRO A 128 -2.07 -10.79 28.05
CA PRO A 128 -1.03 -10.47 27.08
C PRO A 128 0.09 -11.50 27.12
N VAL A 129 0.78 -11.62 26.00
CA VAL A 129 2.14 -12.18 25.97
C VAL A 129 3.11 -11.03 26.14
N GLN A 130 4.00 -11.17 27.13
CA GLN A 130 5.04 -10.20 27.41
C GLN A 130 6.26 -10.48 26.51
N VAL A 131 6.54 -9.56 25.59
CA VAL A 131 7.68 -9.66 24.67
C VAL A 131 8.96 -9.11 25.31
N ASP A 132 8.84 -8.04 26.11
CA ASP A 132 9.89 -7.54 26.99
C ASP A 132 9.30 -6.80 28.22
N GLN A 133 10.12 -6.03 28.95
CA GLN A 133 9.67 -5.27 30.13
C GLN A 133 8.54 -4.25 29.85
N ASN A 134 8.43 -3.75 28.61
CA ASN A 134 7.55 -2.66 28.20
C ASN A 134 6.53 -3.03 27.10
N HIS A 135 6.64 -4.23 26.50
CA HIS A 135 5.80 -4.66 25.38
C HIS A 135 4.90 -5.85 25.78
N PHE A 136 3.60 -5.60 25.76
CA PHE A 136 2.55 -6.56 26.12
C PHE A 136 1.59 -6.69 24.94
N VAL A 137 1.74 -7.75 24.17
CA VAL A 137 0.97 -7.98 22.95
C VAL A 137 -0.24 -8.84 23.30
N TYR A 138 -1.41 -8.33 22.98
CA TYR A 138 -2.68 -9.02 23.14
C TYR A 138 -3.07 -9.63 21.81
N THR A 139 -3.50 -10.89 21.83
CA THR A 139 -4.09 -11.57 20.66
C THR A 139 -5.43 -12.16 21.09
N SER A 140 -6.48 -11.85 20.34
CA SER A 140 -7.80 -12.44 20.53
C SER A 140 -8.31 -13.05 19.23
N LYS A 141 -9.08 -14.14 19.32
CA LYS A 141 -9.61 -14.89 18.19
C LYS A 141 -11.09 -14.54 18.02
N LEU A 142 -11.45 -13.98 16.87
CA LEU A 142 -12.84 -13.79 16.42
C LEU A 142 -13.30 -15.03 15.66
N GLY A 143 -14.46 -15.56 16.05
CA GLY A 143 -15.13 -16.65 15.36
C GLY A 143 -15.63 -17.77 16.29
N PRO A 144 -16.23 -18.84 15.74
CA PRO A 144 -16.35 -19.09 14.30
C PRO A 144 -17.21 -18.03 13.61
N LEU A 145 -16.71 -17.54 12.47
CA LEU A 145 -17.38 -16.63 11.56
C LEU A 145 -17.93 -17.51 10.44
N GLU A 146 -19.24 -17.75 10.41
CA GLU A 146 -19.85 -18.76 9.52
C GLU A 146 -20.53 -18.14 8.28
N GLU A 147 -20.76 -16.83 8.31
CA GLU A 147 -21.56 -16.11 7.31
C GLU A 147 -20.72 -15.14 6.50
N VAL A 148 -21.11 -14.92 5.25
CA VAL A 148 -20.51 -13.86 4.44
C VAL A 148 -21.10 -12.54 4.88
N GLY A 149 -20.28 -11.60 5.33
CA GLY A 149 -20.81 -10.32 5.78
C GLY A 149 -19.83 -9.40 6.48
N ASN A 150 -20.39 -8.32 7.01
CA ASN A 150 -19.67 -7.34 7.82
C ASN A 150 -19.72 -7.76 9.27
N TYR A 151 -18.56 -7.75 9.90
CA TYR A 151 -18.35 -8.06 11.30
C TYR A 151 -17.87 -6.81 12.04
N THR A 152 -18.31 -6.72 13.28
CA THR A 152 -17.98 -5.61 14.17
C THR A 152 -17.11 -6.13 15.30
N TYR A 153 -16.08 -5.37 15.65
CA TYR A 153 -15.32 -5.61 16.88
C TYR A 153 -14.92 -4.31 17.55
N GLN A 154 -14.69 -4.39 18.85
CA GLN A 154 -14.22 -3.30 19.68
C GLN A 154 -13.26 -3.87 20.71
N VAL A 155 -12.16 -3.18 20.94
CA VAL A 155 -11.24 -3.51 22.02
C VAL A 155 -11.52 -2.56 23.18
N THR A 156 -11.79 -3.10 24.36
CA THR A 156 -12.30 -2.38 25.54
C THR A 156 -11.41 -2.56 26.75
N SER A 157 -11.33 -1.57 27.63
CA SER A 157 -10.73 -1.67 28.96
C SER A 157 -11.77 -1.46 30.06
N LYS A 158 -11.42 -1.73 31.32
CA LYS A 158 -12.31 -1.52 32.48
C LYS A 158 -12.76 -0.07 32.67
N THR A 159 -12.01 0.91 32.15
CA THR A 159 -12.22 2.35 32.41
C THR A 159 -12.44 3.17 31.14
N ALA A 160 -12.27 2.59 29.95
CA ALA A 160 -12.49 3.24 28.67
C ALA A 160 -12.86 2.20 27.59
N SER A 161 -13.89 2.50 26.82
CA SER A 161 -14.16 1.84 25.54
C SER A 161 -13.44 2.61 24.43
N LEU A 162 -12.86 1.90 23.45
CA LEU A 162 -12.28 2.53 22.26
C LEU A 162 -13.20 2.47 21.06
N LYS A 163 -12.73 3.04 19.95
CA LYS A 163 -13.44 3.08 18.67
C LYS A 163 -13.89 1.67 18.26
N GLN A 164 -15.11 1.57 17.77
CA GLN A 164 -15.66 0.36 17.14
C GLN A 164 -15.14 0.28 15.70
N TYR A 165 -14.75 -0.91 15.28
CA TYR A 165 -14.20 -1.20 13.96
C TYR A 165 -15.08 -2.21 13.23
N PHE A 166 -14.98 -2.20 11.90
CA PHE A 166 -15.75 -3.06 11.01
C PHE A 166 -14.83 -3.67 9.96
N PHE A 167 -15.05 -4.94 9.64
CA PHE A 167 -14.38 -5.63 8.54
C PHE A 167 -15.35 -6.57 7.84
N GLN A 168 -15.03 -6.97 6.62
CA GLN A 168 -15.82 -7.95 5.88
C GLN A 168 -15.07 -9.30 5.86
N HIS A 169 -15.80 -10.41 5.96
CA HIS A 169 -15.24 -11.74 5.83
C HIS A 169 -16.13 -12.67 4.98
N HIS A 170 -15.51 -13.63 4.31
CA HIS A 170 -16.13 -14.56 3.37
C HIS A 170 -15.75 -16.02 3.71
N PRO A 171 -16.16 -16.54 4.88
CA PRO A 171 -15.73 -17.85 5.39
C PRO A 171 -16.32 -19.05 4.63
N LYS A 172 -17.21 -18.81 3.67
CA LYS A 172 -17.81 -19.84 2.82
C LYS A 172 -17.85 -19.39 1.38
N LYS A 173 -18.10 -20.35 0.49
CA LYS A 173 -18.24 -20.12 -0.96
C LYS A 173 -19.23 -18.99 -1.22
N SER A 174 -18.80 -18.03 -2.04
CA SER A 174 -19.54 -16.82 -2.34
C SER A 174 -19.09 -16.27 -3.68
N ASP A 175 -20.05 -15.90 -4.52
CA ASP A 175 -19.79 -15.19 -5.77
C ASP A 175 -19.69 -13.65 -5.57
N GLN A 176 -19.75 -13.17 -4.34
CA GLN A 176 -19.43 -11.77 -4.02
C GLN A 176 -17.98 -11.46 -4.41
N SER A 177 -17.76 -10.30 -5.01
CA SER A 177 -16.43 -9.84 -5.38
C SER A 177 -15.59 -9.54 -4.15
N ILE A 178 -14.35 -10.02 -4.14
CA ILE A 178 -13.37 -9.76 -3.09
C ILE A 178 -12.29 -8.84 -3.67
N ARG A 179 -12.06 -7.70 -3.01
CA ARG A 179 -10.92 -6.83 -3.33
C ARG A 179 -9.79 -7.07 -2.35
N VAL A 180 -8.60 -7.32 -2.86
CA VAL A 180 -7.39 -7.55 -2.05
C VAL A 180 -6.35 -6.51 -2.43
N ALA A 181 -5.75 -5.87 -1.44
CA ALA A 181 -4.52 -5.11 -1.65
C ALA A 181 -3.32 -6.00 -1.30
N ALA A 182 -2.32 -6.06 -2.17
CA ALA A 182 -1.10 -6.83 -1.92
C ALA A 182 0.14 -5.95 -2.02
N PHE A 183 1.06 -6.15 -1.09
CA PHE A 183 2.33 -5.44 -0.97
C PHE A 183 3.33 -6.31 -0.20
N SER A 184 4.62 -6.01 -0.32
CA SER A 184 5.68 -6.75 0.35
C SER A 184 6.93 -5.90 0.44
N ASP A 185 7.81 -6.25 1.37
CA ASP A 185 9.14 -5.66 1.49
C ASP A 185 9.09 -4.15 1.77
N ASN A 186 8.35 -3.77 2.82
CA ASN A 186 8.29 -2.38 3.28
C ASN A 186 9.38 -2.02 4.30
N GLN A 187 10.19 -3.00 4.74
CA GLN A 187 11.24 -2.84 5.73
C GLN A 187 12.20 -1.70 5.36
N PHE A 188 12.58 -0.87 6.35
CA PHE A 188 13.40 0.33 6.15
C PHE A 188 12.85 1.39 5.16
N GLY A 189 11.71 1.12 4.54
CA GLY A 189 11.08 1.95 3.53
C GLY A 189 9.95 2.82 4.06
N LEU A 190 9.92 3.15 5.35
CA LEU A 190 8.80 3.84 6.00
C LEU A 190 8.33 5.10 5.25
N GLY A 191 9.26 5.90 4.72
CA GLY A 191 8.92 7.09 3.93
C GLY A 191 8.23 6.79 2.60
N VAL A 192 8.53 5.65 1.99
CA VAL A 192 7.86 5.13 0.79
C VAL A 192 6.52 4.52 1.16
N PHE A 193 6.50 3.61 2.14
CA PHE A 193 5.28 2.89 2.50
C PHE A 193 4.19 3.83 3.02
N ASN A 194 4.53 4.90 3.76
CA ASN A 194 3.57 5.94 4.16
C ASN A 194 2.97 6.74 2.99
N LYS A 195 3.61 6.76 1.82
CA LYS A 195 3.02 7.33 0.60
C LYS A 195 2.03 6.36 -0.04
N LEU A 196 2.33 5.07 0.00
CA LEU A 196 1.51 4.02 -0.60
C LEU A 196 0.27 3.71 0.25
N ALA A 197 0.41 3.62 1.58
CA ALA A 197 -0.66 3.27 2.51
C ALA A 197 -1.98 4.06 2.32
N PRO A 198 -2.01 5.41 2.20
CA PRO A 198 -3.25 6.12 1.94
C PRO A 198 -3.84 5.84 0.55
N MET A 199 -3.01 5.56 -0.45
CA MET A 199 -3.47 5.17 -1.80
C MET A 199 -4.11 3.78 -1.78
N ILE A 200 -3.49 2.83 -1.05
CA ILE A 200 -4.05 1.51 -0.79
C ILE A 200 -5.39 1.63 -0.05
N ALA A 201 -5.45 2.45 1.00
CA ALA A 201 -6.69 2.69 1.78
C ALA A 201 -7.82 3.27 0.93
N ALA A 202 -7.51 4.11 -0.07
CA ALA A 202 -8.50 4.68 -0.97
C ALA A 202 -9.22 3.62 -1.82
N HIS A 203 -8.60 2.46 -2.07
CA HIS A 203 -9.22 1.33 -2.78
C HIS A 203 -10.22 0.55 -1.94
N LYS A 204 -10.22 0.73 -0.61
CA LYS A 204 -11.08 0.04 0.36
C LYS A 204 -11.00 -1.50 0.22
N PRO A 205 -9.82 -2.09 0.40
CA PRO A 205 -9.68 -3.54 0.26
C PRO A 205 -10.49 -4.30 1.32
N THR A 206 -11.00 -5.47 0.93
CA THR A 206 -11.62 -6.46 1.83
C THR A 206 -10.55 -7.21 2.63
N TYR A 207 -9.43 -7.55 1.99
CA TYR A 207 -8.30 -8.24 2.60
C TYR A 207 -6.98 -7.58 2.22
N LEU A 208 -5.95 -7.81 3.04
CA LEU A 208 -4.57 -7.44 2.73
C LEU A 208 -3.75 -8.71 2.50
N VAL A 209 -2.78 -8.65 1.60
CA VAL A 209 -1.72 -9.65 1.46
C VAL A 209 -0.39 -8.94 1.73
N HIS A 210 0.37 -9.49 2.67
CA HIS A 210 1.76 -9.12 2.90
C HIS A 210 2.64 -10.33 2.60
N ALA A 211 3.48 -10.23 1.57
CA ALA A 211 4.32 -11.36 1.14
C ALA A 211 5.69 -11.41 1.84
N GLY A 212 5.77 -11.00 3.11
CA GLY A 212 6.99 -11.01 3.94
C GLY A 212 7.81 -9.71 3.96
N ASP A 213 8.80 -9.71 4.84
CA ASP A 213 9.72 -8.60 5.15
C ASP A 213 9.03 -7.29 5.54
N ALA A 214 8.17 -7.37 6.56
CA ALA A 214 7.56 -6.17 7.15
C ALA A 214 8.53 -5.33 7.99
N VAL A 215 9.57 -5.96 8.52
CA VAL A 215 10.65 -5.38 9.33
C VAL A 215 11.99 -5.89 8.84
N GLN A 216 13.09 -5.20 9.17
CA GLN A 216 14.45 -5.62 8.79
C GLN A 216 15.05 -6.60 9.81
N GLN A 217 14.77 -6.35 11.09
CA GLN A 217 15.29 -7.11 12.22
C GLN A 217 14.11 -7.51 13.08
N VAL A 218 13.84 -8.81 13.10
CA VAL A 218 12.73 -9.41 13.84
C VAL A 218 12.75 -9.02 15.33
N GLU A 219 13.94 -8.84 15.90
CA GLU A 219 14.15 -8.45 17.30
C GLU A 219 13.91 -6.96 17.59
N ASN A 220 13.82 -6.13 16.55
CA ASN A 220 13.67 -4.70 16.69
C ASN A 220 12.19 -4.31 16.82
N LEU A 221 11.72 -4.28 18.07
CA LEU A 221 10.34 -3.92 18.43
C LEU A 221 9.90 -2.53 17.94
N GLN A 222 10.85 -1.62 17.69
CA GLN A 222 10.55 -0.33 17.10
C GLN A 222 10.17 -0.47 15.61
N GLN A 223 10.81 -1.36 14.85
CA GLN A 223 10.46 -1.58 13.44
C GLN A 223 9.05 -2.18 13.31
N TRP A 224 8.68 -3.11 14.19
CA TRP A 224 7.31 -3.62 14.25
C TRP A 224 6.29 -2.50 14.48
N GLN A 225 6.66 -1.45 15.22
CA GLN A 225 5.83 -0.27 15.39
C GLN A 225 5.84 0.61 14.13
N THR A 226 7.02 1.03 13.68
CA THR A 226 7.17 2.11 12.71
C THR A 226 6.98 1.64 11.28
N ASP A 227 7.50 0.48 10.92
CA ASP A 227 7.54 0.00 9.54
C ASP A 227 6.26 -0.78 9.22
N PHE A 228 5.69 -1.48 10.20
CA PHE A 228 4.53 -2.34 10.03
C PHE A 228 3.21 -1.78 10.60
N PHE A 229 3.08 -1.68 11.93
CA PHE A 229 1.78 -1.35 12.55
C PHE A 229 1.31 0.08 12.27
N ASP A 230 2.14 1.10 12.49
CA ASP A 230 1.70 2.49 12.42
C ASP A 230 1.25 2.92 11.00
N PRO A 231 1.95 2.55 9.90
CA PRO A 231 1.50 2.89 8.54
C PRO A 231 0.17 2.22 8.18
N LEU A 232 0.00 0.95 8.56
CA LEU A 232 -1.23 0.20 8.30
C LEU A 232 -2.41 0.71 9.12
N THR A 233 -2.16 1.12 10.36
CA THR A 233 -3.23 1.51 11.28
C THR A 233 -3.60 2.98 11.21
N GLN A 234 -2.67 3.85 10.78
CA GLN A 234 -2.90 5.29 10.57
C GLN A 234 -4.03 5.58 9.57
N TYR A 235 -4.27 4.67 8.62
CA TYR A 235 -5.32 4.78 7.61
C TYR A 235 -6.41 3.71 7.74
N GLU A 236 -6.49 3.07 8.90
CA GLU A 236 -7.49 2.05 9.23
C GLU A 236 -7.50 0.81 8.30
N LEU A 237 -6.39 0.54 7.59
CA LEU A 237 -6.27 -0.64 6.73
C LEU A 237 -6.31 -1.92 7.56
N ALA A 238 -5.37 -2.04 8.50
CA ALA A 238 -5.24 -3.23 9.35
C ALA A 238 -6.44 -3.45 10.30
N GLN A 239 -7.21 -2.40 10.60
CA GLN A 239 -8.42 -2.48 11.41
C GLN A 239 -9.65 -2.94 10.62
N SER A 240 -9.63 -2.84 9.29
CA SER A 240 -10.82 -3.07 8.45
C SER A 240 -10.65 -4.17 7.40
N ALA A 241 -9.40 -4.60 7.15
CA ALA A 241 -9.08 -5.63 6.18
C ALA A 241 -8.18 -6.69 6.84
N PRO A 242 -8.67 -7.92 7.08
CA PRO A 242 -7.85 -9.00 7.61
C PRO A 242 -6.67 -9.32 6.69
N MET A 243 -5.49 -9.44 7.29
CA MET A 243 -4.24 -9.65 6.56
C MET A 243 -3.90 -11.13 6.44
N ILE A 244 -3.51 -11.51 5.23
CA ILE A 244 -2.87 -12.76 4.85
C ILE A 244 -1.37 -12.49 4.83
N TYR A 245 -0.60 -13.20 5.64
CA TYR A 245 0.80 -12.86 5.90
C TYR A 245 1.69 -14.07 5.66
N ALA A 246 2.61 -13.97 4.68
CA ALA A 246 3.75 -14.87 4.57
C ALA A 246 4.96 -14.24 5.30
N ARG A 247 5.77 -15.04 5.98
CA ARG A 247 7.01 -14.54 6.60
C ARG A 247 8.13 -14.50 5.56
N GLY A 248 8.88 -13.41 5.56
CA GLY A 248 10.13 -13.29 4.84
C GLY A 248 11.35 -13.54 5.72
N ASN A 249 12.54 -13.42 5.15
CA ASN A 249 13.77 -13.75 5.87
C ASN A 249 14.12 -12.73 6.95
N HIS A 250 13.64 -11.50 6.86
CA HIS A 250 13.90 -10.46 7.85
C HIS A 250 12.92 -10.47 9.04
N ASP A 251 11.75 -11.06 8.86
CA ASP A 251 10.73 -11.19 9.90
C ASP A 251 10.49 -12.66 10.32
N PHE A 252 11.37 -13.56 9.88
CA PHE A 252 11.42 -14.94 10.33
C PHE A 252 11.90 -15.04 11.78
N ASP A 253 11.04 -15.58 12.63
CA ASP A 253 11.32 -15.83 14.05
C ASP A 253 11.24 -17.34 14.35
N PRO A 254 12.37 -18.06 14.35
CA PRO A 254 12.38 -19.48 14.68
C PRO A 254 12.16 -19.74 16.19
N GLN A 255 12.31 -18.74 17.05
CA GLN A 255 12.07 -18.88 18.50
C GLN A 255 10.62 -18.54 18.88
N GLY A 256 9.89 -17.81 18.02
CA GLY A 256 8.49 -17.43 18.23
C GLY A 256 8.26 -16.40 19.33
N GLY A 257 9.26 -15.59 19.69
CA GLY A 257 9.17 -14.54 20.69
C GLY A 257 8.49 -13.25 20.21
N TYR A 258 8.52 -12.97 18.91
CA TYR A 258 8.01 -11.76 18.27
C TYR A 258 6.66 -12.03 17.60
N ILE A 259 5.64 -12.18 18.45
CA ILE A 259 4.29 -12.65 18.10
C ILE A 259 3.39 -11.63 17.35
N TYR A 260 3.99 -10.78 16.52
CA TYR A 260 3.29 -9.76 15.74
C TYR A 260 2.65 -10.29 14.45
N THR A 261 3.05 -11.49 14.01
CA THR A 261 2.53 -12.16 12.81
C THR A 261 1.71 -13.41 13.19
N HIS A 262 1.26 -14.15 12.18
CA HIS A 262 0.55 -15.41 12.35
C HIS A 262 1.42 -16.45 13.09
N ASN A 263 0.83 -17.29 13.94
CA ASN A 263 1.59 -18.25 14.74
C ASN A 263 2.11 -19.46 13.93
N GLN A 264 1.41 -19.85 12.87
CA GLN A 264 1.86 -20.87 11.91
C GLN A 264 2.56 -20.20 10.73
N THR A 265 3.58 -20.84 10.16
CA THR A 265 4.35 -20.26 9.06
C THR A 265 3.97 -20.79 7.68
N TRP A 266 3.34 -21.96 7.62
CA TRP A 266 2.61 -22.45 6.45
C TRP A 266 1.19 -22.89 6.88
N PHE A 267 0.20 -22.52 6.08
CA PHE A 267 -1.20 -22.83 6.34
C PHE A 267 -2.06 -22.56 5.11
N SER A 268 -3.31 -23.01 5.13
CA SER A 268 -4.26 -22.86 4.04
C SER A 268 -5.66 -22.54 4.57
N PHE A 269 -6.42 -21.78 3.81
CA PHE A 269 -7.78 -21.37 4.17
C PHE A 269 -8.58 -20.95 2.94
N ASN A 270 -9.89 -20.80 3.10
CA ASN A 270 -10.78 -20.31 2.05
C ASN A 270 -11.29 -18.91 2.37
N THR A 271 -11.35 -18.04 1.36
CA THR A 271 -12.18 -16.84 1.40
C THR A 271 -12.96 -16.72 0.09
N GLY A 272 -14.30 -16.68 0.19
CA GLY A 272 -15.19 -16.77 -0.95
C GLY A 272 -14.93 -18.04 -1.77
N ASN A 273 -14.68 -17.87 -3.07
CA ASN A 273 -14.39 -18.99 -3.97
C ASN A 273 -12.89 -19.28 -4.14
N THR A 274 -12.03 -18.70 -3.30
CA THR A 274 -10.58 -18.79 -3.42
C THR A 274 -9.98 -19.66 -2.32
N ARG A 275 -9.09 -20.59 -2.70
CA ARG A 275 -8.18 -21.28 -1.79
C ARG A 275 -6.88 -20.50 -1.72
N TRP A 276 -6.49 -20.12 -0.52
CA TRP A 276 -5.21 -19.48 -0.24
C TRP A 276 -4.30 -20.48 0.44
N ILE A 277 -3.05 -20.51 0.01
CA ILE A 277 -1.97 -21.30 0.60
C ILE A 277 -0.84 -20.34 0.91
N VAL A 278 -0.42 -20.30 2.17
CA VAL A 278 0.75 -19.55 2.61
C VAL A 278 1.86 -20.55 2.89
N LEU A 279 3.05 -20.30 2.34
CA LEU A 279 4.23 -21.14 2.52
C LEU A 279 5.31 -20.37 3.29
N ASP A 280 6.13 -21.11 4.03
CA ASP A 280 7.34 -20.60 4.65
C ASP A 280 8.54 -20.90 3.76
N SER A 281 9.10 -19.87 3.14
CA SER A 281 10.30 -20.02 2.30
C SER A 281 11.60 -20.06 3.08
N ASN A 282 11.58 -19.85 4.41
CA ASN A 282 12.78 -19.87 5.25
C ASN A 282 13.18 -21.28 5.68
N LEU A 283 12.29 -22.25 5.46
CA LEU A 283 12.42 -23.62 5.96
C LEU A 283 12.31 -24.62 4.80
N ASP A 284 13.46 -25.15 4.35
CA ASP A 284 13.53 -26.34 3.50
C ASP A 284 13.23 -27.59 4.36
N ASP A 285 11.94 -27.78 4.67
CA ASP A 285 11.44 -28.74 5.65
C ASP A 285 10.57 -29.84 5.00
N SER A 286 10.88 -31.11 5.32
CA SER A 286 10.13 -32.26 4.83
C SER A 286 8.68 -32.33 5.32
N GLU A 287 8.35 -31.74 6.47
CA GLU A 287 6.98 -31.64 6.97
C GLU A 287 6.15 -30.72 6.08
N GLN A 288 6.71 -29.58 5.67
CA GLN A 288 6.07 -28.65 4.74
C GLN A 288 5.91 -29.29 3.34
N ASP A 289 6.90 -30.07 2.88
CA ASP A 289 6.79 -30.84 1.63
C ASP A 289 5.58 -31.79 1.64
N ALA A 290 5.47 -32.62 2.69
CA ALA A 290 4.40 -33.59 2.83
C ALA A 290 3.03 -32.90 3.01
N TRP A 291 3.00 -31.81 3.78
CA TRP A 291 1.81 -31.00 3.98
C TRP A 291 1.34 -30.38 2.66
N LEU A 292 2.24 -29.75 1.88
CA LEU A 292 1.88 -29.12 0.62
C LEU A 292 1.34 -30.15 -0.39
N SER A 293 1.96 -31.33 -0.46
CA SER A 293 1.45 -32.42 -1.31
C SER A 293 0.03 -32.83 -0.91
N THR A 294 -0.25 -32.89 0.38
CA THR A 294 -1.59 -33.25 0.89
C THR A 294 -2.60 -32.12 0.62
N GLU A 295 -2.19 -30.87 0.86
CA GLU A 295 -3.01 -29.68 0.65
C GLU A 295 -3.45 -29.54 -0.81
N LEU A 296 -2.54 -29.74 -1.77
CA LEU A 296 -2.85 -29.64 -3.20
C LEU A 296 -3.74 -30.77 -3.73
N ASP A 297 -3.98 -31.81 -2.92
CA ASP A 297 -4.93 -32.90 -3.21
C ASP A 297 -6.23 -32.82 -2.37
N SER A 298 -6.32 -31.84 -1.47
CA SER A 298 -7.49 -31.64 -0.59
C SER A 298 -8.78 -31.36 -1.38
N GLU A 299 -9.92 -31.63 -0.73
CA GLU A 299 -11.22 -31.32 -1.32
C GLU A 299 -11.42 -29.81 -1.45
N GLU A 300 -10.96 -29.04 -0.47
CA GLU A 300 -11.03 -27.59 -0.41
C GLU A 300 -10.25 -26.94 -1.58
N PHE A 301 -9.05 -27.45 -1.87
CA PHE A 301 -8.25 -27.01 -3.01
C PHE A 301 -8.94 -27.34 -4.34
N ARG A 302 -9.37 -28.60 -4.52
CA ARG A 302 -10.06 -29.04 -5.75
C ARG A 302 -11.38 -28.31 -5.98
N ALA A 303 -12.09 -27.97 -4.91
CA ALA A 303 -13.40 -27.35 -4.97
C ALA A 303 -13.36 -25.81 -5.04
N ALA A 304 -12.19 -25.18 -4.90
CA ALA A 304 -12.01 -23.75 -5.08
C ALA A 304 -11.96 -23.38 -6.57
N LYS A 305 -12.55 -22.22 -6.91
CA LYS A 305 -12.47 -21.65 -8.27
C LYS A 305 -11.11 -21.03 -8.50
N PHE A 306 -10.57 -20.30 -7.54
CA PHE A 306 -9.22 -19.75 -7.62
C PHE A 306 -8.30 -20.37 -6.58
N ARG A 307 -7.03 -20.58 -6.95
CA ARG A 307 -5.99 -21.15 -6.09
C ARG A 307 -4.78 -20.24 -6.12
N ILE A 308 -4.51 -19.60 -4.99
CA ILE A 308 -3.47 -18.59 -4.84
C ILE A 308 -2.48 -19.04 -3.78
N VAL A 309 -1.20 -18.96 -4.10
CA VAL A 309 -0.09 -19.24 -3.19
C VAL A 309 0.63 -17.94 -2.86
N VAL A 310 0.94 -17.71 -1.59
CA VAL A 310 1.79 -16.62 -1.11
C VAL A 310 3.04 -17.23 -0.49
N VAL A 311 4.21 -16.85 -0.99
CA VAL A 311 5.51 -17.37 -0.54
C VAL A 311 6.54 -16.27 -0.70
N HIS A 312 7.29 -15.93 0.35
CA HIS A 312 8.13 -14.74 0.33
C HIS A 312 9.27 -14.82 -0.70
N ILE A 313 10.19 -15.78 -0.57
CA ILE A 313 11.31 -15.94 -1.52
C ILE A 313 10.76 -16.54 -2.82
N PRO A 314 10.89 -15.85 -3.97
CA PRO A 314 10.34 -16.33 -5.22
C PRO A 314 11.13 -17.54 -5.74
N PRO A 315 10.47 -18.46 -6.46
CA PRO A 315 11.16 -19.56 -7.12
C PRO A 315 12.07 -19.10 -8.27
N PHE A 316 11.84 -17.92 -8.83
CA PHE A 316 12.53 -17.45 -10.04
C PHE A 316 13.05 -16.02 -9.86
N THR A 317 14.02 -15.80 -8.97
CA THR A 317 14.71 -14.50 -8.82
C THR A 317 15.52 -14.16 -10.08
N GLU A 318 15.40 -12.94 -10.60
CA GLU A 318 16.15 -12.44 -11.77
C GLU A 318 17.01 -11.20 -11.47
N TYR A 319 16.66 -10.43 -10.44
CA TYR A 319 17.33 -9.19 -10.06
C TYR A 319 17.81 -9.26 -8.62
N TRP A 320 19.06 -8.90 -8.40
CA TRP A 320 19.70 -9.01 -7.09
C TRP A 320 21.04 -8.29 -7.08
N ASP A 321 21.71 -8.21 -5.91
CA ASP A 321 23.12 -7.84 -5.85
C ASP A 321 24.00 -8.93 -6.50
N PRO A 322 24.82 -8.59 -7.52
CA PRO A 322 25.65 -9.57 -8.21
C PRO A 322 26.69 -10.26 -7.32
N VAL A 323 27.16 -9.59 -6.25
CA VAL A 323 28.21 -10.12 -5.39
C VAL A 323 27.66 -11.16 -4.44
N THR A 324 26.51 -10.90 -3.80
CA THR A 324 25.88 -11.85 -2.88
C THR A 324 25.20 -13.00 -3.63
N TRP A 325 24.69 -12.73 -4.84
CA TRP A 325 24.19 -13.77 -5.76
C TRP A 325 25.22 -14.89 -5.96
N GLU A 326 26.45 -14.53 -6.31
CA GLU A 326 27.53 -15.50 -6.52
C GLU A 326 28.06 -16.12 -5.22
N LYS A 327 27.77 -15.52 -4.06
CA LYS A 327 28.10 -16.07 -2.74
C LYS A 327 27.07 -17.07 -2.22
N GLY A 328 26.05 -17.41 -3.02
CA GLY A 328 25.13 -18.51 -2.74
C GLY A 328 23.68 -18.11 -2.53
N GLU A 329 23.37 -16.81 -2.51
CA GLU A 329 21.96 -16.35 -2.38
C GLU A 329 21.12 -16.77 -3.60
N LYS A 330 21.77 -17.09 -4.73
CA LYS A 330 21.13 -17.74 -5.89
C LYS A 330 20.41 -19.06 -5.61
N TYR A 331 20.71 -19.70 -4.47
CA TYR A 331 20.10 -20.98 -4.07
C TYR A 331 18.95 -20.82 -3.07
N TRP A 332 18.63 -19.61 -2.59
CA TRP A 332 17.59 -19.41 -1.56
C TRP A 332 16.20 -19.91 -2.00
N GLY A 333 15.84 -19.73 -3.27
CA GLY A 333 14.57 -20.19 -3.83
C GLY A 333 14.57 -21.62 -4.38
N ASP A 334 15.66 -22.39 -4.24
CA ASP A 334 15.85 -23.63 -4.99
C ASP A 334 14.79 -24.70 -4.69
N PHE A 335 14.47 -24.93 -3.41
CA PHE A 335 13.49 -25.96 -3.07
C PHE A 335 12.07 -25.55 -3.50
N ILE A 336 11.73 -24.26 -3.42
CA ILE A 336 10.48 -23.71 -3.97
C ILE A 336 10.43 -23.88 -5.48
N ARG A 337 11.54 -23.62 -6.19
CA ARG A 337 11.65 -23.75 -7.64
C ARG A 337 11.57 -25.19 -8.13
N LEU A 338 12.35 -26.07 -7.52
CA LEU A 338 12.55 -27.44 -7.98
C LEU A 338 11.41 -28.35 -7.55
N ARG A 339 10.94 -28.22 -6.30
CA ARG A 339 9.91 -29.11 -5.73
C ARG A 339 8.53 -28.49 -5.81
N TYR A 340 8.33 -27.28 -5.27
CA TYR A 340 6.98 -26.73 -5.10
C TYR A 340 6.40 -26.21 -6.41
N SER A 341 7.18 -25.47 -7.21
CA SER A 341 6.68 -24.88 -8.46
C SER A 341 6.21 -25.95 -9.44
N THR A 342 6.96 -27.04 -9.57
CA THR A 342 6.55 -28.21 -10.35
C THR A 342 5.20 -28.76 -9.89
N LEU A 343 5.01 -28.94 -8.58
CA LEU A 343 3.79 -29.48 -8.02
C LEU A 343 2.60 -28.51 -8.17
N MET A 344 2.81 -27.23 -7.86
CA MET A 344 1.80 -26.17 -7.99
C MET A 344 1.30 -26.04 -9.44
N GLU A 345 2.21 -26.05 -10.41
CA GLU A 345 1.89 -25.97 -11.84
C GLU A 345 1.06 -27.17 -12.30
N GLN A 346 1.42 -28.38 -11.87
CA GLN A 346 0.72 -29.63 -12.18
C GLN A 346 -0.68 -29.69 -11.55
N LYS A 347 -0.82 -29.19 -10.32
CA LYS A 347 -2.08 -29.22 -9.55
C LYS A 347 -3.02 -28.06 -9.89
N GLY A 348 -2.61 -27.15 -10.77
CA GLY A 348 -3.49 -26.09 -11.26
C GLY A 348 -3.57 -24.87 -10.34
N VAL A 349 -2.46 -24.49 -9.69
CA VAL A 349 -2.36 -23.18 -9.03
C VAL A 349 -2.45 -22.07 -10.09
N ASP A 350 -3.28 -21.06 -9.84
CA ASP A 350 -3.51 -19.96 -10.78
C ASP A 350 -2.44 -18.87 -10.62
N LEU A 351 -2.08 -18.54 -9.37
CA LEU A 351 -1.25 -17.40 -9.03
C LEU A 351 -0.30 -17.72 -7.86
N VAL A 352 0.97 -17.37 -8.03
CA VAL A 352 1.99 -17.34 -6.97
C VAL A 352 2.43 -15.89 -6.74
N ILE A 353 2.31 -15.42 -5.51
CA ILE A 353 2.69 -14.07 -5.06
C ILE A 353 3.91 -14.16 -4.16
N SER A 354 4.97 -13.44 -4.53
CA SER A 354 6.22 -13.39 -3.79
C SER A 354 6.73 -11.98 -3.55
N GLY A 355 7.60 -11.82 -2.56
CA GLY A 355 8.30 -10.59 -2.23
C GLY A 355 9.79 -10.72 -2.53
N HIS A 356 10.61 -10.33 -1.55
CA HIS A 356 12.04 -10.58 -1.42
C HIS A 356 12.91 -9.79 -2.41
N GLN A 357 12.67 -9.98 -3.70
CA GLN A 357 13.28 -9.16 -4.74
C GLN A 357 12.55 -7.82 -4.82
N HIS A 358 13.28 -6.73 -4.64
CA HIS A 358 12.72 -5.39 -4.49
C HIS A 358 12.40 -4.74 -5.85
N ASN A 359 11.50 -5.34 -6.60
CA ASN A 359 10.91 -4.76 -7.81
C ASN A 359 9.56 -5.45 -8.12
N TYR A 360 8.95 -5.08 -9.24
CA TYR A 360 7.78 -5.77 -9.77
C TYR A 360 8.16 -6.68 -10.93
N GLN A 361 7.72 -7.94 -10.90
CA GLN A 361 7.72 -8.80 -12.08
C GLN A 361 6.43 -9.60 -12.21
N ARG A 362 6.00 -9.87 -13.46
CA ARG A 362 4.91 -10.79 -13.77
C ARG A 362 5.19 -11.66 -14.99
N GLY A 363 5.00 -12.95 -14.82
CA GLY A 363 5.30 -13.97 -15.82
C GLY A 363 4.35 -15.15 -15.75
N PHE A 364 4.48 -16.06 -16.72
CA PHE A 364 3.71 -17.30 -16.76
C PHE A 364 4.62 -18.49 -17.00
N ARG A 365 4.33 -19.59 -16.30
CA ARG A 365 4.96 -20.88 -16.53
C ARG A 365 3.93 -21.99 -16.35
N ASN A 366 3.78 -22.84 -17.36
CA ASN A 366 2.83 -23.97 -17.35
C ASN A 366 1.40 -23.59 -16.91
N GLY A 367 0.93 -22.41 -17.30
CA GLY A 367 -0.40 -21.88 -16.98
C GLY A 367 -0.51 -21.17 -15.64
N THR A 368 0.48 -21.27 -14.75
CA THR A 368 0.52 -20.52 -13.48
C THR A 368 1.12 -19.13 -13.70
N MET A 369 0.46 -18.10 -13.17
CA MET A 369 0.99 -16.74 -13.10
C MET A 369 1.94 -16.62 -11.90
N TYR A 370 3.17 -16.16 -12.15
CA TYR A 370 4.15 -15.87 -11.10
C TYR A 370 4.35 -14.37 -10.99
N THR A 371 4.34 -13.86 -9.76
CA THR A 371 4.49 -12.43 -9.48
C THR A 371 5.49 -12.19 -8.36
N ILE A 372 6.30 -11.15 -8.52
CA ILE A 372 7.17 -10.57 -7.49
C ILE A 372 6.65 -9.16 -7.22
N ILE A 373 6.39 -8.83 -5.95
CA ILE A 373 5.74 -7.59 -5.51
C ILE A 373 6.50 -6.85 -4.40
N GLY A 374 7.83 -7.00 -4.33
CA GLY A 374 8.69 -6.45 -3.27
C GLY A 374 8.94 -4.93 -3.34
N GLY A 375 7.97 -4.15 -3.83
CA GLY A 375 8.15 -2.72 -4.07
C GLY A 375 7.56 -1.80 -3.00
N ALA A 376 7.15 -2.30 -1.83
CA ALA A 376 6.39 -1.47 -0.88
C ALA A 376 7.26 -0.48 -0.10
N GLY A 377 8.58 -0.70 -0.04
CA GLY A 377 9.46 0.23 0.65
C GLY A 377 10.97 0.03 0.49
N GLY A 378 11.46 -1.21 0.60
CA GLY A 378 12.88 -1.56 0.55
C GLY A 378 13.62 -1.01 -0.68
N GLU A 379 14.94 -0.86 -0.58
CA GLU A 379 15.77 -0.34 -1.68
C GLU A 379 15.62 -1.21 -2.94
N LEU A 380 15.33 -0.60 -4.09
CA LEU A 380 14.98 -1.33 -5.31
C LEU A 380 16.18 -2.05 -5.94
N ASP A 381 15.97 -3.26 -6.44
CA ASP A 381 16.97 -4.04 -7.17
C ASP A 381 16.99 -3.68 -8.66
N TYR A 382 18.17 -3.30 -9.16
CA TYR A 382 18.34 -2.85 -10.56
C TYR A 382 19.15 -3.79 -11.44
N ASP A 383 20.07 -4.55 -10.86
CA ASP A 383 20.99 -5.44 -11.56
C ASP A 383 20.35 -6.79 -11.83
N ARG A 384 20.35 -7.21 -13.10
CA ARG A 384 19.86 -8.52 -13.50
C ARG A 384 20.98 -9.55 -13.34
N VAL A 385 20.73 -10.59 -12.56
CA VAL A 385 21.69 -11.67 -12.23
C VAL A 385 21.33 -13.00 -12.89
N GLU A 386 20.06 -13.18 -13.29
CA GLU A 386 19.56 -14.37 -13.98
C GLU A 386 18.43 -14.00 -14.95
N ASP A 387 18.14 -14.87 -15.92
CA ASP A 387 17.01 -14.70 -16.83
C ASP A 387 16.31 -16.05 -17.08
N TRP A 388 15.21 -16.27 -16.35
CA TRP A 388 14.41 -17.49 -16.40
C TRP A 388 13.50 -17.56 -17.63
N LYS A 389 13.49 -16.52 -18.47
CA LYS A 389 12.71 -16.43 -19.73
C LYS A 389 11.19 -16.57 -19.56
N MET A 390 10.67 -16.30 -18.35
CA MET A 390 9.23 -16.44 -18.04
C MET A 390 8.55 -15.13 -17.65
N TYR A 391 9.30 -14.15 -17.12
CA TYR A 391 8.74 -12.84 -16.79
C TYR A 391 8.53 -12.00 -18.06
N SER A 392 7.28 -11.61 -18.28
CA SER A 392 6.84 -10.80 -19.42
C SER A 392 6.80 -9.31 -19.11
N VAL A 393 6.71 -8.97 -17.83
CA VAL A 393 6.68 -7.59 -17.32
C VAL A 393 7.70 -7.48 -16.19
N THR A 394 8.46 -6.39 -16.18
CA THR A 394 9.43 -6.07 -15.13
C THR A 394 9.51 -4.57 -14.96
N GLU A 395 9.25 -4.09 -13.75
CA GLU A 395 9.30 -2.67 -13.40
C GLU A 395 10.07 -2.46 -12.10
N ARG A 396 11.05 -1.56 -12.12
CA ARG A 396 11.95 -1.29 -10.98
C ARG A 396 11.55 0.01 -10.30
N GLN A 397 10.34 -0.01 -9.75
CA GLN A 397 9.74 1.14 -9.07
C GLN A 397 8.94 0.66 -7.87
N HIS A 398 8.84 1.51 -6.84
CA HIS A 398 7.96 1.25 -5.71
C HIS A 398 6.50 1.22 -6.16
N HIS A 399 5.77 0.22 -5.68
CA HIS A 399 4.43 -0.09 -6.15
C HIS A 399 3.60 -0.79 -5.07
N TYR A 400 2.30 -0.90 -5.35
CA TYR A 400 1.38 -1.78 -4.65
C TYR A 400 0.40 -2.40 -5.64
N VAL A 401 -0.25 -3.49 -5.25
CA VAL A 401 -1.15 -4.25 -6.12
C VAL A 401 -2.58 -4.22 -5.59
N ILE A 402 -3.54 -4.10 -6.50
CA ILE A 402 -4.96 -4.35 -6.23
C ILE A 402 -5.40 -5.55 -7.07
N MET A 403 -5.98 -6.54 -6.40
CA MET A 403 -6.60 -7.72 -7.00
C MET A 403 -8.11 -7.67 -6.79
N ASP A 404 -8.87 -7.61 -7.86
CA ASP A 404 -10.33 -7.76 -7.82
C ASP A 404 -10.68 -9.18 -8.26
N ILE A 405 -11.08 -10.03 -7.32
CA ILE A 405 -11.46 -11.42 -7.54
C ILE A 405 -12.98 -11.50 -7.62
N ALA A 406 -13.51 -11.97 -8.75
CA ALA A 406 -14.94 -12.16 -8.93
C ALA A 406 -15.20 -13.38 -9.81
N GLN A 407 -16.07 -14.28 -9.32
CA GLN A 407 -16.46 -15.52 -10.01
C GLN A 407 -15.24 -16.37 -10.40
N ASN A 408 -14.86 -16.39 -11.68
CA ASN A 408 -13.73 -17.12 -12.27
C ASN A 408 -12.68 -16.17 -12.89
N THR A 409 -12.74 -14.87 -12.56
CA THR A 409 -11.78 -13.86 -13.01
C THR A 409 -11.08 -13.17 -11.84
N LEU A 410 -9.80 -12.85 -12.03
CA LEU A 410 -9.00 -12.02 -11.14
C LEU A 410 -8.40 -10.89 -11.97
N LYS A 411 -8.81 -9.64 -11.70
CA LYS A 411 -8.17 -8.46 -12.29
C LYS A 411 -7.02 -8.02 -11.39
N TRP A 412 -5.79 -8.17 -11.90
CA TRP A 412 -4.55 -7.77 -11.27
C TRP A 412 -4.15 -6.38 -11.78
N THR A 413 -4.07 -5.38 -10.90
CA THR A 413 -3.67 -4.01 -11.25
C THR A 413 -2.54 -3.54 -10.35
N VAL A 414 -1.46 -3.03 -10.95
CA VAL A 414 -0.28 -2.55 -10.23
C VAL A 414 -0.20 -1.04 -10.35
N TYR A 415 0.00 -0.35 -9.23
CA TYR A 415 0.10 1.09 -9.16
C TYR A 415 1.47 1.51 -8.65
N ASN A 416 2.08 2.53 -9.26
CA ASN A 416 3.32 3.12 -8.77
C ASN A 416 3.09 4.06 -7.56
N SER A 417 4.18 4.60 -7.02
CA SER A 417 4.18 5.61 -5.94
C SER A 417 3.48 6.95 -6.26
N LYS A 418 3.02 7.16 -7.49
CA LYS A 418 2.21 8.32 -7.92
C LYS A 418 0.74 7.94 -8.16
N ASN A 419 0.36 6.71 -7.84
CA ASN A 419 -0.97 6.16 -8.09
C ASN A 419 -1.31 5.99 -9.60
N GLU A 420 -0.29 5.85 -10.45
CA GLU A 420 -0.45 5.59 -11.88
C GLU A 420 -0.35 4.08 -12.12
N ILE A 421 -1.17 3.55 -13.04
CA ILE A 421 -1.15 2.13 -13.39
C ILE A 421 0.15 1.81 -14.12
N MET A 422 0.91 0.84 -13.59
CA MET A 422 2.13 0.30 -14.20
C MET A 422 1.84 -0.93 -15.05
N ASP A 423 0.93 -1.78 -14.56
CA ASP A 423 0.56 -3.02 -15.22
C ASP A 423 -0.89 -3.38 -14.88
N GLU A 424 -1.56 -4.03 -15.83
CA GLU A 424 -2.91 -4.56 -15.66
C GLU A 424 -3.02 -5.91 -16.38
N HIS A 425 -3.60 -6.90 -15.70
CA HIS A 425 -3.84 -8.22 -16.27
C HIS A 425 -5.18 -8.80 -15.79
N LEU A 426 -5.91 -9.45 -16.69
CA LEU A 426 -7.12 -10.21 -16.35
C LEU A 426 -6.81 -11.70 -16.40
N LEU A 427 -6.62 -12.31 -15.24
CA LEU A 427 -6.40 -13.74 -15.10
C LEU A 427 -7.73 -14.49 -15.08
N GLN A 428 -7.85 -15.52 -15.91
CA GLN A 428 -8.94 -16.49 -15.85
C GLN A 428 -8.49 -17.66 -14.98
N SER A 429 -9.37 -18.13 -14.11
CA SER A 429 -9.12 -19.38 -13.38
C SER A 429 -8.87 -20.54 -14.36
N ARG A 430 -7.98 -21.44 -13.96
CA ARG A 430 -7.68 -22.69 -14.66
C ARG A 430 -8.76 -23.77 -14.48
N HIS A 431 -9.79 -23.54 -13.66
CA HIS A 431 -10.78 -24.53 -13.21
C HIS A 431 -12.23 -24.19 -13.52
#